data_AF-A0A1G2HQJ8-F1
#
_entry.id   AF-A0A1G2HQJ8-F1
#
_cell.length_a   1.000
_cell.length_b   1.000
_cell.length_c   1.000
_cell.angle_alpha   90.00
_cell.angle_beta   90.00
_cell.angle_gamma   90.00
#
_symmetry.space_group_name_H-M   'P 1'
#
loop_
_entity.id
_entity.type
_entity.pdbx_description
1 polymer ?
#
loop_
_entity_poly.entity_id
_entity_poly.type
_entity_poly.pdbx_seq_one_letter_code
_entity_poly.pdbx_strand_id
1 'polypeptide(L)'
;MEEYTKNLSLYNKEIALKRELFCRAYTSNNPALFGNGTQAYLAVYGKGKQMSYRAARTCASRLLTSANIRGRINELLEGEGLNDEFVDKQLLFLAAQFGDLKVKLGAVIAYNKFKRRIETPPSPASILDVVSHEQIVTIARRVVAQADGKDSEVNKDDKFGLSSDAKKKEIPTKLALQDDGEGWWKSVAPS
;
A
#
# COMPACT_ATOMS: atom_id res chain seq x y z
N MET A 1 33.91 -19.46 -42.91
CA MET A 1 32.60 -19.66 -42.26
C MET A 1 32.72 -19.69 -40.73
N GLU A 2 33.67 -20.44 -40.16
CA GLU A 2 33.88 -20.50 -38.69
C GLU A 2 34.29 -19.16 -38.04
N GLU A 3 35.08 -18.34 -38.74
CA GLU A 3 35.50 -17.04 -38.21
C GLU A 3 34.32 -16.04 -38.10
N TYR A 4 33.40 -16.10 -39.07
CA TYR A 4 32.19 -15.26 -39.07
C TYR A 4 31.23 -15.62 -37.95
N THR A 5 31.02 -16.92 -37.69
CA THR A 5 30.15 -17.38 -36.60
C THR A 5 30.74 -17.03 -35.23
N LYS A 6 32.06 -17.08 -35.08
CA LYS A 6 32.77 -16.63 -33.85
C LYS A 6 32.60 -15.13 -33.61
N ASN A 7 32.75 -14.32 -34.65
CA ASN A 7 32.58 -12.86 -34.55
C ASN A 7 31.14 -12.46 -34.23
N LEU A 8 30.15 -13.15 -34.81
CA LEU A 8 28.73 -12.94 -34.51
C LEU A 8 28.39 -13.29 -33.05
N SER A 9 28.96 -14.38 -32.52
CA SER A 9 28.81 -14.78 -31.12
C SER A 9 29.35 -13.74 -30.14
N LEU A 10 30.56 -13.22 -30.41
CA LEU A 10 31.18 -12.17 -29.60
C LEU A 10 30.36 -10.87 -29.63
N TYR A 11 29.90 -10.46 -30.81
CA TYR A 11 29.07 -9.26 -30.97
C TYR A 11 27.75 -9.34 -30.20
N ASN A 12 27.06 -10.49 -30.26
CA ASN A 12 25.82 -10.71 -29.52
C ASN A 12 26.05 -10.63 -28.00
N LYS A 13 27.18 -11.17 -27.51
CA LYS A 13 27.55 -11.06 -26.09
C LYS A 13 27.82 -9.62 -25.68
N GLU A 14 28.50 -8.83 -26.51
CA GLU A 14 28.77 -7.42 -26.22
C GLU A 14 27.48 -6.60 -26.14
N ILE A 15 26.54 -6.81 -27.07
CA ILE A 15 25.22 -6.17 -27.02
C ILE A 15 24.47 -6.56 -25.76
N ALA A 16 24.45 -7.84 -25.41
CA ALA A 16 23.80 -8.34 -24.21
C ALA A 16 24.39 -7.67 -22.95
N LEU A 17 25.72 -7.55 -22.89
CA LEU A 17 26.40 -6.89 -21.79
C LEU A 17 26.01 -5.41 -21.66
N LYS A 18 25.99 -4.67 -22.78
CA LYS A 18 25.57 -3.25 -22.75
C LYS A 18 24.11 -3.08 -22.34
N ARG A 19 23.23 -4.01 -22.73
CA ARG A 19 21.83 -4.02 -22.29
C ARG A 19 21.70 -4.28 -20.79
N GLU A 20 22.45 -5.23 -20.26
CA GLU A 20 22.51 -5.50 -18.82
C GLU A 20 23.04 -4.30 -18.04
N LEU A 21 24.13 -3.67 -18.52
CA LEU A 21 24.67 -2.45 -17.91
C LEU A 21 23.66 -1.30 -17.90
N PHE A 22 22.86 -1.17 -18.96
CA PHE A 22 21.78 -0.19 -19.00
C PHE A 22 20.71 -0.47 -17.94
N CYS A 23 20.28 -1.73 -17.79
CA CYS A 23 19.29 -2.10 -16.78
C CYS A 23 19.81 -1.76 -15.38
N ARG A 24 21.06 -2.13 -15.06
CA ARG A 24 21.70 -1.82 -13.78
C ARG A 24 21.86 -0.33 -13.53
N ALA A 25 22.20 0.46 -14.56
CA ALA A 25 22.28 1.91 -14.43
C ALA A 25 20.90 2.52 -14.15
N TYR A 26 19.86 2.04 -14.82
CA TYR A 26 18.49 2.52 -14.68
C TYR A 26 17.89 2.21 -13.30
N THR A 27 18.24 1.08 -12.69
CA THR A 27 17.80 0.70 -11.34
C THR A 27 18.79 1.07 -10.25
N SER A 28 19.95 1.66 -10.58
CA SER A 28 20.96 1.95 -9.57
C SER A 28 20.46 2.93 -8.49
N ASN A 29 21.02 2.82 -7.29
CA ASN A 29 20.82 3.78 -6.19
C ASN A 29 21.32 5.20 -6.48
N ASN A 30 21.82 5.50 -7.69
CA ASN A 30 22.25 6.84 -8.07
C ASN A 30 21.03 7.68 -8.49
N PRO A 31 20.67 8.77 -7.76
CA PRO A 31 19.50 9.58 -8.05
C PRO A 31 19.50 10.22 -9.45
N ALA A 32 20.67 10.44 -10.05
CA ALA A 32 20.76 11.02 -11.40
C ALA A 32 20.39 10.01 -12.51
N LEU A 33 20.44 8.71 -12.21
CA LEU A 33 20.22 7.62 -13.16
C LEU A 33 18.94 6.84 -12.86
N PHE A 34 18.58 6.70 -11.58
CA PHE A 34 17.41 5.96 -11.14
C PHE A 34 16.14 6.44 -11.84
N GLY A 35 15.47 5.54 -12.57
CA GLY A 35 14.26 5.87 -13.32
C GLY A 35 14.46 6.77 -14.54
N ASN A 36 15.68 7.28 -14.79
CA ASN A 36 15.97 8.17 -15.91
C ASN A 36 16.63 7.43 -17.08
N GLY A 37 15.79 7.00 -18.03
CA GLY A 37 16.24 6.21 -19.19
C GLY A 37 17.25 6.95 -20.08
N THR A 38 17.14 8.28 -20.20
CA THR A 38 18.04 9.04 -21.08
C THR A 38 19.44 9.14 -20.48
N GLN A 39 19.53 9.44 -19.18
CA GLN A 39 20.82 9.53 -18.48
C GLN A 39 21.48 8.15 -18.34
N ALA A 40 20.70 7.11 -18.02
CA ALA A 40 21.20 5.73 -18.00
C ALA A 40 21.75 5.29 -19.38
N TYR A 41 21.07 5.66 -20.46
CA TYR A 41 21.53 5.35 -21.82
C TYR A 41 22.81 6.10 -22.18
N LEU A 42 22.92 7.38 -21.85
CA LEU A 42 24.14 8.17 -22.08
C LEU A 42 25.33 7.64 -21.28
N ALA A 43 25.10 7.22 -20.03
CA ALA A 43 26.14 6.64 -19.18
C ALA A 43 26.77 5.36 -19.78
N VAL A 44 25.97 4.56 -20.50
CA VAL A 44 26.40 3.28 -21.07
C VAL A 44 26.86 3.40 -22.52
N TYR A 45 26.08 4.08 -23.37
CA TYR A 45 26.30 4.13 -24.82
C TYR A 45 26.89 5.46 -25.31
N GLY A 46 26.89 6.50 -24.48
CA GLY A 46 27.40 7.83 -24.83
C GLY A 46 28.91 7.99 -24.65
N LYS A 47 29.58 7.08 -23.93
CA LYS A 47 31.04 7.15 -23.74
C LYS A 47 31.77 6.94 -25.07
N GLY A 48 32.57 7.93 -25.50
CA GLY A 48 33.38 7.87 -26.72
C GLY A 48 32.64 8.21 -28.03
N LYS A 49 31.37 8.64 -27.98
CA LYS A 49 30.63 9.14 -29.15
C LYS A 49 29.95 10.45 -28.80
N GLN A 50 29.99 11.44 -29.70
CA GLN A 50 29.13 12.62 -29.59
C GLN A 50 27.68 12.23 -29.91
N MET A 51 27.00 11.62 -28.92
CA MET A 51 25.59 11.32 -29.00
C MET A 51 24.78 12.52 -28.51
N SER A 52 23.84 13.00 -29.32
CA SER A 52 22.93 14.05 -28.89
C SER A 52 21.94 13.52 -27.84
N TYR A 53 21.56 14.39 -26.91
CA TYR A 53 20.57 14.06 -25.87
C TYR A 53 19.24 13.57 -26.47
N ARG A 54 18.80 14.22 -27.57
CA ARG A 54 17.57 13.83 -28.29
C ARG A 54 17.66 12.41 -28.84
N ALA A 55 18.78 12.05 -29.45
CA ALA A 55 18.99 10.71 -29.98
C ALA A 55 19.00 9.67 -28.84
N ALA A 56 19.71 9.96 -27.74
CA ALA A 56 19.74 9.10 -26.56
C ALA A 56 18.34 8.87 -25.98
N ARG A 57 17.50 9.91 -25.89
CA ARG A 57 16.12 9.80 -25.41
C ARG A 57 15.29 8.84 -26.27
N THR A 58 15.35 8.98 -27.59
CA THR A 58 14.61 8.10 -28.52
C THR A 58 15.10 6.65 -28.42
N CYS A 59 16.42 6.44 -28.36
CA CYS A 59 17.00 5.11 -28.21
C CYS A 59 16.65 4.46 -26.87
N ALA A 60 16.72 5.22 -25.77
CA ALA A 60 16.35 4.77 -24.43
C ALA A 60 14.87 4.37 -24.37
N SER A 61 13.98 5.20 -24.92
CA SER A 61 12.55 4.89 -24.98
C SER A 61 12.30 3.58 -25.72
N ARG A 62 12.92 3.40 -26.89
CA ARG A 62 12.82 2.15 -27.66
C ARG A 62 13.34 0.93 -26.87
N LEU A 63 14.44 1.09 -26.13
CA LEU A 63 15.02 0.01 -25.32
C LEU A 63 14.09 -0.37 -24.15
N LEU A 64 13.52 0.62 -23.46
CA LEU A 64 12.58 0.42 -22.36
C LEU A 64 11.23 -0.15 -22.82
N THR A 65 10.84 0.02 -24.08
CA THR A 65 9.64 -0.63 -24.63
C THR A 65 9.81 -2.14 -24.80
N SER A 66 11.04 -2.63 -24.94
CA SER A 66 11.28 -4.05 -25.20
C SER A 66 10.97 -4.94 -23.98
N ALA A 67 10.22 -6.03 -24.20
CA ALA A 67 9.74 -6.90 -23.12
C ALA A 67 10.88 -7.49 -22.28
N ASN A 68 11.97 -7.93 -22.91
CA ASN A 68 13.13 -8.53 -22.24
C ASN A 68 13.81 -7.55 -21.27
N ILE A 69 13.94 -6.27 -21.66
CA ILE A 69 14.57 -5.24 -20.82
C ILE A 69 13.66 -4.89 -19.64
N ARG A 70 12.35 -4.76 -19.86
CA ARG A 70 11.40 -4.51 -18.77
C ARG A 70 11.38 -5.64 -17.76
N GLY A 71 11.36 -6.90 -18.23
CA GLY A 71 11.42 -8.07 -17.36
C GLY A 71 12.69 -8.03 -16.50
N ARG A 72 13.84 -7.75 -17.12
CA ARG A 72 15.11 -7.64 -16.40
C ARG A 72 15.13 -6.48 -15.38
N ILE A 73 14.53 -5.34 -15.72
CA ILE A 73 14.41 -4.20 -14.79
C ILE A 73 13.53 -4.58 -13.59
N ASN A 74 12.42 -5.27 -13.82
CA ASN A 74 11.54 -5.72 -12.73
C ASN A 74 12.27 -6.68 -11.79
N GLU A 75 13.00 -7.68 -12.33
CA GLU A 75 13.82 -8.60 -11.51
C GLU A 75 14.83 -7.85 -10.61
N LEU A 76 15.47 -6.80 -11.15
CA LEU A 76 16.42 -5.98 -10.39
C LEU A 76 15.72 -5.18 -9.30
N LEU A 77 14.57 -4.56 -9.60
CA LEU A 77 13.79 -3.78 -8.63
C LEU A 77 13.18 -4.66 -7.52
N GLU A 78 12.70 -5.85 -7.86
CA GLU A 78 12.23 -6.85 -6.89
C GLU A 78 13.36 -7.24 -5.92
N GLY A 79 14.58 -7.45 -6.44
CA GLY A 79 15.77 -7.74 -5.63
C GLY A 79 16.20 -6.58 -4.72
N GLU A 80 15.93 -5.35 -5.11
CA GLU A 80 16.19 -4.15 -4.29
C GLU A 80 15.09 -3.88 -3.22
N GLY A 81 14.08 -4.74 -3.15
CA GLY A 81 13.03 -4.67 -2.14
C GLY A 81 11.74 -4.00 -2.62
N LEU A 82 11.63 -3.64 -3.90
CA LEU A 82 10.34 -3.24 -4.49
C LEU A 82 9.52 -4.48 -4.85
N ASN A 83 9.20 -5.27 -3.83
CA ASN A 83 8.42 -6.51 -3.93
C ASN A 83 7.11 -6.37 -3.15
N ASP A 84 6.07 -7.08 -3.57
CA ASP A 84 4.76 -7.16 -2.92
C ASP A 84 4.90 -7.51 -1.44
N GLU A 85 5.77 -8.47 -1.10
CA GLU A 85 6.02 -8.85 0.30
C GLU A 85 6.56 -7.70 1.15
N PHE A 86 7.41 -6.84 0.58
CA PHE A 86 7.93 -5.69 1.28
C PHE A 86 6.85 -4.63 1.46
N VAL A 87 6.07 -4.34 0.41
CA VAL A 87 4.94 -3.40 0.47
C VAL A 87 3.90 -3.85 1.49
N ASP A 88 3.58 -5.15 1.55
CA ASP A 88 2.66 -5.72 2.53
C ASP A 88 3.18 -5.59 3.97
N LYS A 89 4.48 -5.79 4.20
CA LYS A 89 5.11 -5.55 5.52
C LYS A 89 5.02 -4.07 5.93
N GLN A 90 5.25 -3.15 4.99
CA GLN A 90 5.08 -1.71 5.25
C GLN A 90 3.62 -1.37 5.56
N LEU A 91 2.67 -1.95 4.82
CA LEU A 91 1.25 -1.76 5.08
C LEU A 91 0.83 -2.29 6.46
N LEU A 92 1.32 -3.47 6.84
CA LEU A 92 1.10 -4.05 8.17
C LEU A 92 1.65 -3.15 9.27
N PHE A 93 2.86 -2.64 9.11
CA PHE A 93 3.47 -1.69 10.05
C PHE A 93 2.63 -0.42 10.21
N LEU A 94 2.16 0.17 9.10
CA LEU A 94 1.30 1.37 9.14
C LEU A 94 -0.07 1.11 9.75
N ALA A 95 -0.61 -0.11 9.64
CA ALA A 95 -1.87 -0.50 10.29
C ALA A 95 -1.70 -0.78 11.80
N ALA A 96 -0.54 -1.29 12.21
CA ALA A 96 -0.24 -1.62 13.60
C ALA A 96 0.13 -0.39 14.45
N GLN A 97 0.67 0.67 13.85
CA GLN A 97 1.11 1.85 14.59
C GLN A 97 -0.03 2.52 15.39
N PHE A 98 0.36 3.22 16.47
CA PHE A 98 -0.52 4.06 17.29
C PHE A 98 -0.17 5.55 17.22
N GLY A 99 0.75 5.96 16.33
CA GLY A 99 1.23 7.34 16.22
C GLY A 99 0.27 8.30 15.52
N ASP A 100 -0.11 7.99 14.27
CA ASP A 100 -1.07 8.80 13.51
C ASP A 100 -2.29 7.96 13.09
N LEU A 101 -3.44 8.29 13.66
CA LEU A 101 -4.71 7.63 13.40
C LEU A 101 -5.19 7.83 11.95
N LYS A 102 -4.83 8.93 11.28
CA LYS A 102 -5.20 9.16 9.88
C LYS A 102 -4.45 8.20 8.95
N VAL A 103 -3.15 8.06 9.17
CA VAL A 103 -2.31 7.12 8.39
C VAL A 103 -2.76 5.68 8.64
N LYS A 104 -3.07 5.34 9.90
CA LYS A 104 -3.65 4.04 10.27
C LYS A 104 -4.97 3.76 9.57
N LEU A 105 -5.90 4.73 9.56
CA LEU A 105 -7.18 4.60 8.87
C LEU A 105 -6.97 4.36 7.36
N GLY A 106 -6.04 5.09 6.74
CA GLY A 106 -5.67 4.90 5.34
C GLY A 106 -5.15 3.49 5.06
N ALA A 107 -4.27 2.96 5.91
CA ALA A 107 -3.77 1.59 5.80
C ALA A 107 -4.89 0.54 5.94
N VAL A 108 -5.80 0.71 6.90
CA VAL A 108 -6.96 -0.19 7.10
C VAL A 108 -7.91 -0.17 5.89
N ILE A 109 -8.17 1.01 5.32
CA ILE A 109 -8.99 1.14 4.11
C ILE A 109 -8.32 0.44 2.93
N ALA A 110 -7.02 0.66 2.71
CA ALA A 110 -6.26 0.01 1.64
C ALA A 110 -6.30 -1.52 1.78
N TYR A 111 -6.12 -2.04 3.00
CA TYR A 111 -6.22 -3.46 3.29
C TYR A 111 -7.62 -4.04 3.04
N ASN A 112 -8.67 -3.36 3.48
CA ASN A 112 -10.05 -3.80 3.25
C ASN A 112 -10.44 -3.76 1.77
N LYS A 113 -9.92 -2.78 1.01
CA LYS A 113 -10.06 -2.72 -0.45
C LYS A 113 -9.35 -3.90 -1.12
N PHE A 114 -8.13 -4.22 -0.70
CA PHE A 114 -7.39 -5.39 -1.18
C PHE A 114 -8.15 -6.69 -0.92
N LYS A 115 -8.74 -6.84 0.27
CA LYS A 115 -9.61 -7.97 0.63
C LYS A 115 -11.02 -7.90 0.00
N ARG A 116 -11.31 -6.91 -0.84
CA ARG A 116 -12.61 -6.67 -1.48
C ARG A 116 -13.80 -6.64 -0.50
N ARG A 117 -13.56 -6.21 0.74
CA ARG A 117 -14.63 -6.02 1.74
C ARG A 117 -15.41 -4.73 1.47
N ILE A 118 -14.81 -3.81 0.72
CA ILE A 118 -15.35 -2.51 0.38
C ILE A 118 -15.09 -2.32 -1.12
N GLU A 119 -16.14 -2.37 -1.95
CA GLU A 119 -16.02 -2.24 -3.41
C GLU A 119 -15.89 -0.77 -3.85
N THR A 120 -16.47 0.14 -3.07
CA THR A 120 -16.39 1.59 -3.22
C THR A 120 -15.79 2.20 -1.95
N PRO A 121 -14.71 2.99 -2.02
CA PRO A 121 -14.23 3.69 -0.83
C PRO A 121 -15.39 4.51 -0.25
N PRO A 122 -15.71 4.40 1.05
CA PRO A 122 -16.79 5.18 1.62
C PRO A 122 -16.46 6.65 1.39
N SER A 123 -17.28 7.32 0.58
CA SER A 123 -17.12 8.77 0.42
C SER A 123 -17.35 9.40 1.80
N PRO A 124 -16.65 10.47 2.17
CA PRO A 124 -16.89 11.14 3.44
C PRO A 124 -18.35 11.60 3.58
N ALA A 125 -19.05 11.81 2.47
CA ALA A 125 -20.48 12.09 2.42
C ALA A 125 -21.34 10.88 2.84
N SER A 126 -20.99 9.66 2.41
CA SER A 126 -21.75 8.45 2.76
C SER A 126 -21.74 8.12 4.26
N ILE A 127 -20.71 8.53 5.01
CA ILE A 127 -20.64 8.36 6.46
C ILE A 127 -21.64 9.28 7.18
N LEU A 128 -21.91 10.46 6.63
CA LEU A 128 -22.91 11.40 7.12
C LEU A 128 -24.34 10.99 6.71
N ASP A 129 -24.50 10.36 5.53
CA ASP A 129 -25.80 9.89 5.05
C ASP A 129 -26.31 8.64 5.78
N VAL A 130 -25.43 7.84 6.41
CA VAL A 130 -25.85 6.68 7.23
C VAL A 130 -26.64 7.12 8.46
N VAL A 131 -26.43 8.34 8.95
CA VAL A 131 -27.18 8.89 10.08
C VAL A 131 -28.22 9.86 9.54
N SER A 132 -29.43 9.37 9.31
CA SER A 132 -30.56 10.24 8.95
C SER A 132 -30.67 11.40 9.96
N HIS A 133 -31.03 12.60 9.47
CA HIS A 133 -31.21 13.78 10.34
C HIS A 133 -32.17 13.49 11.50
N GLU A 134 -33.15 12.59 11.30
CA GLU A 134 -34.04 12.14 12.35
C GLU A 134 -33.30 11.43 13.49
N GLN A 135 -32.35 10.53 13.19
CA GLN A 135 -31.57 9.83 14.22
C GLN A 135 -30.70 10.81 15.02
N ILE A 136 -30.12 11.82 14.37
CA ILE A 136 -29.32 12.87 15.05
C ILE A 136 -30.22 13.68 15.99
N VAL A 137 -31.42 14.07 15.54
CA VAL A 137 -32.39 14.82 16.34
C VAL A 137 -32.92 13.98 17.51
N THR A 138 -33.17 12.68 17.32
CA THR A 138 -33.58 11.78 18.40
C THR A 138 -32.48 11.62 19.46
N ILE A 139 -31.21 11.50 19.04
CA ILE A 139 -30.08 11.41 19.97
C ILE A 139 -29.90 12.73 20.72
N ALA A 140 -29.96 13.88 20.03
CA ALA A 140 -29.87 15.19 20.66
C ALA A 140 -30.99 15.43 21.68
N ARG A 141 -32.24 15.05 21.34
CA ARG A 141 -33.38 15.14 22.27
C ARG A 141 -33.20 14.22 23.49
N ARG A 142 -32.67 13.00 23.31
CA ARG A 142 -32.36 12.10 24.43
C ARG A 142 -31.27 12.66 25.34
N VAL A 143 -30.20 13.21 24.79
CA VAL A 143 -29.11 13.81 25.57
C VAL A 143 -29.60 15.02 26.36
N VAL A 144 -30.45 15.87 25.76
CA VAL A 144 -31.07 17.02 26.46
C VAL A 144 -32.02 16.54 27.56
N ALA A 145 -32.87 15.53 27.29
CA ALA A 145 -33.75 14.96 28.31
C ALA A 145 -32.98 14.30 29.48
N GLN A 146 -31.81 13.70 29.20
CA GLN A 146 -30.93 13.14 30.24
C GLN A 146 -30.26 14.23 31.10
N ALA A 147 -30.02 15.41 30.54
CA ALA A 147 -29.42 16.55 31.25
C ALA A 147 -30.42 17.31 32.12
N ASP A 148 -31.70 17.32 31.73
CA ASP A 148 -32.76 18.06 32.43
C ASP A 148 -33.42 17.27 33.58
N GLY A 149 -32.97 16.06 33.89
CA GLY A 149 -33.41 15.31 35.08
C GLY A 149 -34.93 15.11 35.18
N LYS A 150 -35.62 15.01 34.04
CA LYS A 150 -37.05 14.69 33.99
C LYS A 150 -37.24 13.28 33.45
N ASP A 151 -37.42 12.35 34.39
CA ASP A 151 -38.18 11.14 34.13
C ASP A 151 -39.61 11.57 33.76
N SER A 152 -39.94 11.64 32.48
CA SER A 152 -41.32 11.80 32.03
C SER A 152 -41.70 10.67 31.07
N GLU A 153 -42.38 9.69 31.67
CA GLU A 153 -43.39 8.79 31.13
C GLU A 153 -43.19 8.26 29.70
N VAL A 154 -42.76 7.00 29.65
CA VAL A 154 -42.84 6.13 28.49
C VAL A 154 -44.31 5.95 28.10
N ASN A 155 -44.73 6.62 27.02
CA ASN A 155 -45.97 6.29 26.33
C ASN A 155 -45.79 4.92 25.65
N LYS A 156 -46.64 3.95 26.01
CA LYS A 156 -46.46 2.51 25.75
C LYS A 156 -46.95 2.04 24.37
N ASP A 157 -47.33 2.94 23.47
CA ASP A 157 -48.13 2.55 22.30
C ASP A 157 -47.43 2.59 20.93
N ASP A 158 -46.16 2.95 20.82
CA ASP A 158 -45.44 2.85 19.54
C ASP A 158 -44.87 1.44 19.32
N LYS A 159 -45.77 0.50 19.06
CA LYS A 159 -45.46 -0.79 18.42
C LYS A 159 -45.05 -0.57 16.96
N PHE A 160 -43.78 -0.26 16.72
CA PHE A 160 -43.16 -0.59 15.43
C PHE A 160 -42.58 -2.00 15.52
N GLY A 161 -43.29 -2.95 14.91
CA GLY A 161 -42.91 -4.35 14.84
C GLY A 161 -41.61 -4.53 14.07
N LEU A 162 -40.56 -4.88 14.79
CA LEU A 162 -39.42 -5.61 14.26
C LEU A 162 -39.51 -7.03 14.83
N SER A 163 -39.80 -7.96 13.91
CA SER A 163 -39.94 -9.40 14.12
C SER A 163 -38.88 -9.95 15.08
N SER A 164 -39.34 -10.49 16.20
CA SER A 164 -38.52 -11.23 17.16
C SER A 164 -38.21 -12.63 16.64
N ASP A 165 -37.35 -12.74 15.63
CA ASP A 165 -36.80 -14.02 15.19
C ASP A 165 -35.30 -13.89 14.90
N ALA A 166 -34.53 -13.73 15.97
CA ALA A 166 -33.12 -14.06 15.97
C ALA A 166 -32.78 -14.70 17.32
N LYS A 167 -32.72 -16.03 17.31
CA LYS A 167 -32.23 -16.86 18.42
C LYS A 167 -30.93 -16.26 18.97
N LYS A 168 -30.96 -15.81 20.23
CA LYS A 168 -29.76 -15.51 21.01
C LYS A 168 -28.92 -16.78 21.11
N LYS A 169 -27.78 -16.85 20.42
CA LYS A 169 -26.67 -17.70 20.82
C LYS A 169 -25.88 -16.91 21.87
N GLU A 170 -26.01 -17.33 23.12
CA GLU A 170 -25.22 -16.80 24.23
C GLU A 170 -23.73 -17.07 23.97
N ILE A 171 -22.91 -16.02 24.01
CA ILE A 171 -21.47 -16.13 24.10
C ILE A 171 -21.14 -16.19 25.60
N PRO A 172 -20.50 -17.24 26.12
CA PRO A 172 -20.27 -17.37 27.55
C PRO A 172 -19.24 -16.33 28.03
N THR A 173 -19.71 -15.44 28.89
CA THR A 173 -18.91 -14.47 29.64
C THR A 173 -18.11 -15.21 30.72
N LYS A 174 -16.87 -15.58 30.43
CA LYS A 174 -15.83 -15.83 31.45
C LYS A 174 -14.45 -15.79 30.80
N LEU A 175 -13.85 -14.61 30.80
CA LEU A 175 -12.40 -14.48 30.89
C LEU A 175 -12.12 -13.31 31.83
N ALA A 176 -12.01 -13.63 33.11
CA ALA A 176 -11.50 -12.70 34.10
C ALA A 176 -10.06 -12.38 33.71
N LEU A 177 -9.79 -11.13 33.31
CA LEU A 177 -8.44 -10.60 33.34
C LEU A 177 -8.02 -10.54 34.82
N GLN A 178 -7.13 -11.43 35.22
CA GLN A 178 -6.27 -11.18 36.37
C GLN A 178 -5.29 -10.09 35.94
N ASP A 179 -5.32 -9.00 36.71
CA ASP A 179 -4.45 -7.85 36.59
C ASP A 179 -3.22 -8.14 37.46
N ASP A 180 -2.22 -8.80 36.88
CA ASP A 180 -0.87 -8.87 37.40
C ASP A 180 0.00 -7.87 36.64
N GLY A 181 -0.18 -6.60 37.01
CA GLY A 181 0.69 -5.53 36.58
C GLY A 181 2.11 -5.75 37.10
N GLU A 182 2.98 -6.37 36.30
CA GLU A 182 4.44 -6.30 36.48
C GLU A 182 5.22 -6.71 35.21
N GLY A 183 5.78 -5.70 34.51
CA GLY A 183 7.16 -5.73 33.97
C GLY A 183 7.52 -6.69 32.83
N TRP A 184 7.07 -6.41 31.59
CA TRP A 184 7.61 -7.07 30.38
C TRP A 184 8.67 -6.28 29.60
N TRP A 185 8.97 -5.03 29.99
CA TRP A 185 9.94 -4.15 29.29
C TRP A 185 11.34 -4.10 29.89
N LYS A 186 11.63 -4.84 30.97
CA LYS A 186 12.94 -4.75 31.66
C LYS A 186 14.06 -5.66 31.11
N SER A 187 13.83 -6.44 30.06
CA SER A 187 14.81 -7.47 29.62
C SER A 187 15.46 -7.24 28.26
N VAL A 188 15.49 -6.00 27.74
CA VAL A 188 16.27 -5.71 26.52
C VAL A 188 17.12 -4.47 26.71
N ALA A 189 18.22 -4.62 27.44
CA ALA A 189 19.37 -3.74 27.35
C ALA A 189 20.58 -4.59 26.91
N PRO A 190 21.29 -4.21 25.82
CA PRO A 190 22.45 -4.95 25.35
C PRO A 190 23.67 -4.64 26.22
N SER A 191 24.41 -5.70 26.57
CA SER A 191 25.78 -5.66 27.07
C SER A 191 26.79 -5.42 25.96
#